data_AF-A0A1X6Z4R5-F1
#
_entry.id   AF-A0A1X6Z4R5-F1
#
_cell.length_a   1.000
_cell.length_b   1.000
_cell.length_c   1.000
_cell.angle_alpha   90.00
_cell.angle_beta   90.00
_cell.angle_gamma   90.00
#
_symmetry.space_group_name_H-M   'P 1'
#
loop_
_entity.id
_entity.type
_entity.pdbx_description
1 polymer ?
#
loop_
_entity_poly.entity_id
_entity_poly.type
_entity_poly.pdbx_seq_one_letter_code
_entity_poly.pdbx_strand_id
1 'polypeptide(L)'
;MRILILSAALAFAAPAASIAGPQFVDETGFAVSGYDVVAYFDLPQAPVGAPQPAAVPGRASITAEHNGATFAFASEENRDRFLADPEAFVPRYDGHCAYGVAKGGKVPGNPNLWRIVDGALYLNITPNVVGFWEEDIPGNIDTAEGNWVSIEPDAASENTIPQFTSAAPVTQ
;
A
#
# COMPACT_ATOMS: atom_id res chain seq x y z
N MET A 1 16.48 -8.51 63.87
CA MET A 1 16.18 -7.52 62.80
C MET A 1 16.33 -8.23 61.46
N ARG A 2 15.22 -8.66 60.83
CA ARG A 2 15.22 -9.37 59.54
C ARG A 2 15.12 -8.34 58.42
N ILE A 3 16.17 -8.22 57.62
CA ILE A 3 16.18 -7.37 56.43
C ILE A 3 15.50 -8.18 55.31
N LEU A 4 14.32 -7.75 54.88
CA LEU A 4 13.62 -8.28 53.71
C LEU A 4 14.15 -7.54 52.47
N ILE A 5 14.85 -8.26 51.60
CA ILE A 5 15.27 -7.76 50.29
C ILE A 5 14.09 -7.96 49.34
N LEU A 6 13.44 -6.87 48.92
CA LEU A 6 12.44 -6.89 47.85
C LEU A 6 13.19 -6.82 46.50
N SER A 7 13.33 -7.96 45.83
CA SER A 7 13.76 -8.00 44.44
C SER A 7 12.60 -7.58 43.54
N ALA A 8 12.64 -6.36 43.01
CA ALA A 8 11.73 -5.90 41.98
C ALA A 8 12.16 -6.50 40.63
N ALA A 9 11.43 -7.51 40.16
CA ALA A 9 11.60 -8.02 38.79
C ALA A 9 10.96 -7.02 37.82
N LEU A 10 11.79 -6.29 37.07
CA LEU A 10 11.35 -5.53 35.89
C LEU A 10 10.95 -6.53 34.80
N ALA A 11 9.65 -6.67 34.54
CA ALA A 11 9.15 -7.36 33.37
C ALA A 11 9.36 -6.44 32.15
N PHE A 12 10.30 -6.78 31.27
CA PHE A 12 10.38 -6.20 29.93
C PHE A 12 9.19 -6.71 29.12
N ALA A 13 8.18 -5.86 28.89
CA ALA A 13 7.19 -6.11 27.86
C ALA A 13 7.87 -5.86 26.50
N ALA A 14 8.09 -6.92 25.72
CA ALA A 14 8.46 -6.75 24.33
C ALA A 14 7.28 -6.09 23.61
N PRO A 15 7.50 -5.06 22.78
CA PRO A 15 6.43 -4.54 21.93
C PRO A 15 5.96 -5.69 21.03
N ALA A 16 4.66 -5.98 21.06
CA ALA A 16 4.07 -6.82 20.04
C ALA A 16 4.32 -6.09 18.72
N ALA A 17 5.13 -6.69 17.83
CA ALA A 17 5.18 -6.23 16.45
C ALA A 17 3.74 -6.28 15.94
N SER A 18 3.13 -5.13 15.70
CA SER A 18 1.87 -5.07 14.96
C SER A 18 2.17 -5.69 13.61
N ILE A 19 1.62 -6.88 13.36
CA ILE A 19 1.71 -7.48 12.04
C ILE A 19 0.83 -6.61 11.16
N ALA A 20 1.46 -5.83 10.28
CA ALA A 20 0.74 -5.09 9.25
C ALA A 20 -0.18 -6.05 8.47
N GLY A 21 -1.30 -5.52 8.00
CA GLY A 21 -2.28 -6.30 7.24
C GLY A 21 -1.66 -6.97 6.00
N PRO A 22 -2.30 -8.03 5.46
CA PRO A 22 -1.84 -8.64 4.23
C PRO A 22 -1.98 -7.67 3.05
N GLN A 23 -0.91 -7.59 2.23
CA GLN A 23 -0.92 -6.88 0.94
C GLN A 23 -1.96 -7.47 -0.01
N PHE A 24 -2.62 -6.62 -0.78
CA PHE A 24 -3.34 -7.04 -1.98
C PHE A 24 -2.32 -7.48 -3.04
N VAL A 25 -2.45 -8.74 -3.46
CA VAL A 25 -1.69 -9.35 -4.55
C VAL A 25 -2.69 -9.92 -5.54
N ASP A 26 -2.61 -9.46 -6.77
CA ASP A 26 -3.50 -9.91 -7.85
C ASP A 26 -2.93 -11.16 -8.55
N GLU A 27 -3.50 -11.52 -9.69
CA GLU A 27 -3.13 -12.71 -10.45
C GLU A 27 -1.69 -12.67 -11.01
N THR A 28 -0.99 -11.51 -10.94
CA THR A 28 0.44 -11.41 -11.28
C THR A 28 1.33 -12.08 -10.24
N GLY A 29 0.86 -12.19 -8.99
CA GLY A 29 1.66 -12.63 -7.85
C GLY A 29 2.55 -11.54 -7.24
N PHE A 30 2.42 -10.28 -7.68
CA PHE A 30 3.19 -9.15 -7.16
C PHE A 30 2.29 -8.13 -6.47
N ALA A 31 2.84 -7.45 -5.45
CA ALA A 31 2.21 -6.27 -4.88
C ALA A 31 2.04 -5.18 -5.95
N VAL A 32 0.93 -4.43 -5.87
CA VAL A 32 0.60 -3.34 -6.80
C VAL A 32 0.65 -3.81 -8.26
N SER A 33 0.25 -5.06 -8.51
CA SER A 33 0.22 -5.71 -9.82
C SER A 33 1.57 -5.68 -10.55
N GLY A 34 2.69 -5.61 -9.83
CA GLY A 34 4.05 -5.58 -10.38
C GLY A 34 4.55 -4.21 -10.84
N TYR A 35 3.84 -3.12 -10.52
CA TYR A 35 4.29 -1.76 -10.79
C TYR A 35 5.23 -1.23 -9.71
N ASP A 36 6.15 -0.37 -10.10
CA ASP A 36 7.18 0.19 -9.22
C ASP A 36 6.57 1.23 -8.27
N VAL A 37 6.51 0.89 -6.99
CA VAL A 37 5.95 1.75 -5.94
C VAL A 37 6.76 3.02 -5.69
N VAL A 38 8.07 2.99 -5.95
CA VAL A 38 8.95 4.16 -5.78
C VAL A 38 8.73 5.15 -6.92
N ALA A 39 8.48 4.65 -8.13
CA ALA A 39 8.32 5.49 -9.31
C ALA A 39 7.13 6.46 -9.20
N TYR A 40 6.06 6.13 -8.49
CA TYR A 40 4.92 7.05 -8.30
C TYR A 40 5.32 8.41 -7.73
N PHE A 41 6.33 8.43 -6.85
CA PHE A 41 6.78 9.65 -6.16
C PHE A 41 7.62 10.56 -7.06
N ASP A 42 8.07 10.05 -8.20
CA ASP A 42 8.84 10.80 -9.19
C ASP A 42 7.99 11.17 -10.43
N LEU A 43 6.75 10.64 -10.53
CA LEU A 43 5.83 10.95 -11.61
C LEU A 43 5.13 12.31 -11.41
N PRO A 44 4.86 13.07 -12.50
CA PRO A 44 4.06 14.28 -12.40
C PRO A 44 2.61 13.93 -12.05
N GLN A 45 2.09 14.51 -10.97
CA GLN A 45 0.71 14.30 -10.56
C GLN A 45 -0.25 15.20 -11.35
N ALA A 46 -1.28 14.60 -11.95
CA ALA A 46 -2.36 15.31 -12.61
C ALA A 46 -3.29 16.02 -11.61
N PRO A 47 -3.92 17.15 -11.98
CA PRO A 47 -4.92 17.80 -11.14
C PRO A 47 -6.13 16.89 -10.90
N VAL A 48 -6.90 17.19 -9.83
CA VAL A 48 -8.17 16.48 -9.54
C VAL A 48 -9.10 16.51 -10.76
N GLY A 49 -9.74 15.38 -11.04
CA GLY A 49 -10.65 15.20 -12.17
C GLY A 49 -9.95 14.88 -13.51
N ALA A 50 -8.62 14.80 -13.53
CA ALA A 50 -7.84 14.38 -14.70
C ALA A 50 -7.19 13.01 -14.45
N PRO A 51 -7.02 12.18 -15.50
CA PRO A 51 -6.33 10.91 -15.37
C PRO A 51 -4.86 11.13 -15.00
N GLN A 52 -4.36 10.32 -14.07
CA GLN A 52 -2.93 10.26 -13.77
C GLN A 52 -2.13 9.69 -14.95
N PRO A 53 -0.82 9.98 -15.05
CA PRO A 53 0.03 9.25 -15.98
C PRO A 53 0.08 7.77 -15.60
N ALA A 54 0.31 6.93 -16.61
CA ALA A 54 0.47 5.50 -16.42
C ALA A 54 1.60 5.21 -15.43
N ALA A 55 1.37 4.25 -14.54
CA ALA A 55 2.37 3.79 -13.60
C ALA A 55 3.56 3.14 -14.33
N VAL A 56 4.75 3.19 -13.74
CA VAL A 56 5.95 2.61 -14.35
C VAL A 56 5.99 1.11 -14.02
N PRO A 57 6.03 0.22 -15.03
CA PRO A 57 6.09 -1.21 -14.77
C PRO A 57 7.43 -1.59 -14.13
N GLY A 58 7.38 -2.42 -13.09
CA GLY A 58 8.57 -3.05 -12.53
C GLY A 58 9.11 -4.15 -13.45
N ARG A 59 10.32 -4.64 -13.17
CA ARG A 59 10.97 -5.74 -13.88
C ARG A 59 10.99 -6.98 -12.99
N ALA A 60 10.63 -8.14 -13.53
CA ALA A 60 10.57 -9.39 -12.77
C ALA A 60 11.95 -9.85 -12.26
N SER A 61 13.02 -9.29 -12.82
CA SER A 61 14.41 -9.51 -12.40
C SER A 61 14.89 -8.56 -11.30
N ILE A 62 14.12 -7.52 -10.96
CA ILE A 62 14.47 -6.52 -9.94
C ILE A 62 13.34 -6.47 -8.92
N THR A 63 13.49 -7.23 -7.83
CA THR A 63 12.44 -7.42 -6.83
C THR A 63 12.95 -7.25 -5.41
N ALA A 64 12.02 -7.04 -4.47
CA ALA A 64 12.25 -7.11 -3.04
C ALA A 64 11.01 -7.65 -2.33
N GLU A 65 11.21 -8.35 -1.21
CA GLU A 65 10.13 -8.83 -0.35
C GLU A 65 9.86 -7.81 0.77
N HIS A 66 8.59 -7.48 1.01
CA HIS A 66 8.16 -6.70 2.16
C HIS A 66 6.73 -7.07 2.56
N ASN A 67 6.46 -7.12 3.86
CA ASN A 67 5.13 -7.46 4.41
C ASN A 67 4.47 -8.70 3.75
N GLY A 68 5.27 -9.74 3.49
CA GLY A 68 4.80 -11.00 2.91
C GLY A 68 4.46 -10.96 1.41
N ALA A 69 4.81 -9.90 0.69
CA ALA A 69 4.60 -9.78 -0.75
C ALA A 69 5.87 -9.40 -1.51
N THR A 70 5.93 -9.85 -2.76
CA THR A 70 6.99 -9.49 -3.70
C THR A 70 6.64 -8.17 -4.41
N PHE A 71 7.51 -7.17 -4.28
CA PHE A 71 7.48 -5.93 -5.04
C PHE A 71 8.45 -6.00 -6.22
N ALA A 72 8.09 -5.39 -7.36
CA ALA A 72 8.95 -5.31 -8.54
C ALA A 72 9.28 -3.84 -8.87
N PHE A 73 10.50 -3.60 -9.35
CA PHE A 73 11.03 -2.24 -9.55
C PHE A 73 11.53 -2.05 -10.97
N ALA A 74 11.40 -0.84 -11.49
CA ALA A 74 11.86 -0.48 -12.83
C ALA A 74 13.39 -0.40 -12.91
N SER A 75 14.04 -0.09 -11.78
CA SER A 75 15.49 0.02 -11.64
C SER A 75 16.00 -0.54 -10.30
N GLU A 76 17.27 -0.92 -10.25
CA GLU A 76 17.92 -1.31 -8.98
C GLU A 76 17.97 -0.14 -8.00
N GLU A 77 18.12 1.10 -8.49
CA GLU A 77 18.07 2.31 -7.67
C GLU A 77 16.72 2.45 -6.94
N ASN A 78 15.60 2.18 -7.62
CA ASN A 78 14.29 2.22 -6.99
C ASN A 78 14.12 1.09 -5.98
N ARG A 79 14.57 -0.14 -6.29
CA ARG A 79 14.60 -1.24 -5.33
C ARG A 79 15.39 -0.86 -4.07
N ASP A 80 16.55 -0.24 -4.24
CA ASP A 80 17.43 0.10 -3.13
C ASP A 80 16.85 1.27 -2.29
N ARG A 81 16.18 2.24 -2.93
CA ARG A 81 15.37 3.27 -2.22
C ARG A 81 14.26 2.64 -1.40
N PHE A 82 13.53 1.69 -1.97
CA PHE A 82 12.48 0.96 -1.27
C PHE A 82 13.03 0.19 -0.07
N LEU A 83 14.10 -0.58 -0.24
CA LEU A 83 14.71 -1.35 0.85
C LEU A 83 15.24 -0.48 1.99
N ALA A 84 15.59 0.78 1.72
CA ALA A 84 16.05 1.72 2.72
C ALA A 84 14.92 2.22 3.63
N ASP A 85 13.71 2.40 3.09
CA ASP A 85 12.53 2.85 3.84
C ASP A 85 11.23 2.39 3.15
N PRO A 86 10.81 1.11 3.32
CA PRO A 86 9.65 0.57 2.61
C PRO A 86 8.36 1.34 2.91
N GLU A 87 8.19 1.76 4.17
CA GLU A 87 6.99 2.44 4.67
C GLU A 87 6.75 3.79 3.98
N ALA A 88 7.79 4.41 3.42
CA ALA A 88 7.66 5.63 2.64
C ALA A 88 7.03 5.42 1.25
N PHE A 89 7.02 4.18 0.74
CA PHE A 89 6.64 3.89 -0.65
C PHE A 89 5.46 2.93 -0.78
N VAL A 90 5.21 2.07 0.21
CA VAL A 90 4.04 1.17 0.17
C VAL A 90 2.74 1.95 0.08
N PRO A 91 1.71 1.41 -0.60
CA PRO A 91 0.40 2.05 -0.61
C PRO A 91 -0.17 2.11 0.81
N ARG A 92 -0.82 3.23 1.15
CA ARG A 92 -1.36 3.51 2.50
C ARG A 92 -2.25 2.40 3.08
N TYR A 93 -2.95 1.68 2.19
CA TYR A 93 -3.89 0.63 2.55
C TYR A 93 -3.51 -0.73 1.95
N ASP A 94 -2.21 -1.05 1.97
CA ASP A 94 -1.69 -2.37 1.59
C ASP A 94 -2.15 -2.82 0.19
N GLY A 95 -2.15 -1.89 -0.77
CA GLY A 95 -2.59 -2.14 -2.15
C GLY A 95 -4.12 -2.17 -2.37
N HIS A 96 -4.93 -1.90 -1.34
CA HIS A 96 -6.39 -1.82 -1.46
C HIS A 96 -6.86 -0.42 -1.86
N CYS A 97 -8.08 -0.35 -2.42
CA CYS A 97 -8.71 0.90 -2.81
C CYS A 97 -9.00 1.80 -1.59
N ALA A 98 -8.47 3.03 -1.61
CA ALA A 98 -8.64 4.02 -0.56
C ALA A 98 -10.11 4.37 -0.30
N TYR A 99 -10.90 4.57 -1.36
CA TYR A 99 -12.33 4.77 -1.19
C TYR A 99 -13.06 3.53 -0.70
N GLY A 100 -12.60 2.33 -1.07
CA GLY A 100 -13.12 1.07 -0.54
C GLY A 100 -12.96 1.01 0.98
N VAL A 101 -11.77 1.36 1.47
CA VAL A 101 -11.48 1.45 2.91
C VAL A 101 -12.33 2.54 3.58
N ALA A 102 -12.54 3.69 2.94
CA ALA A 102 -13.48 4.71 3.42
C ALA A 102 -14.92 4.20 3.54
N LYS A 103 -15.30 3.16 2.80
CA LYS A 103 -16.60 2.46 2.91
C LYS A 103 -16.55 1.20 3.77
N GLY A 104 -15.45 0.97 4.48
CA GLY A 104 -15.27 -0.14 5.42
C GLY A 104 -14.96 -1.47 4.76
N GLY A 105 -14.43 -1.49 3.53
CA GLY A 105 -14.14 -2.71 2.79
C GLY A 105 -12.74 -2.76 2.18
N LYS A 106 -12.19 -3.97 2.09
CA LYS A 106 -10.97 -4.26 1.33
C LYS A 106 -11.36 -4.70 -0.08
N VAL A 107 -11.12 -3.83 -1.06
CA VAL A 107 -11.27 -4.15 -2.49
C VAL A 107 -9.97 -3.79 -3.24
N PRO A 108 -9.70 -4.39 -4.42
CA PRO A 108 -8.45 -4.21 -5.13
C PRO A 108 -8.12 -2.74 -5.44
N GLY A 109 -6.86 -2.34 -5.31
CA GLY A 109 -6.35 -1.08 -5.86
C GLY A 109 -5.86 -1.28 -7.29
N ASN A 110 -6.25 -0.40 -8.21
CA ASN A 110 -5.70 -0.39 -9.56
C ASN A 110 -4.42 0.48 -9.59
N PRO A 111 -3.28 -0.05 -10.06
CA PRO A 111 -2.01 0.68 -10.05
C PRO A 111 -2.04 1.95 -10.92
N ASN A 112 -2.91 2.03 -11.93
CA ASN A 112 -3.02 3.22 -12.78
C ASN A 112 -3.98 4.30 -12.24
N LEU A 113 -4.63 4.05 -11.11
CA LEU A 113 -5.60 4.96 -10.50
C LEU A 113 -5.11 5.42 -9.13
N TRP A 114 -3.99 6.13 -9.15
CA TRP A 114 -3.21 6.47 -7.96
C TRP A 114 -3.29 7.95 -7.60
N ARG A 115 -2.81 8.32 -6.41
CA ARG A 115 -2.50 9.70 -6.02
C ARG A 115 -1.51 9.70 -4.86
N ILE A 116 -0.56 10.63 -4.87
CA ILE A 116 0.23 11.00 -3.69
C ILE A 116 -0.49 12.14 -2.96
N VAL A 117 -0.85 11.91 -1.71
CA VAL A 117 -1.44 12.91 -0.82
C VAL A 117 -0.64 12.91 0.47
N ASP A 118 -0.13 14.08 0.87
CA ASP A 118 0.70 14.25 2.07
C ASP A 118 1.86 13.24 2.21
N GLY A 119 2.45 12.87 1.07
CA GLY A 119 3.59 11.95 1.01
C GLY A 119 3.22 10.47 1.07
N ALA A 120 1.94 10.09 1.00
CA ALA A 120 1.51 8.70 0.96
C ALA A 120 0.85 8.33 -0.38
N LEU A 121 1.08 7.09 -0.83
CA LEU A 121 0.50 6.53 -2.05
C LEU A 121 -0.89 5.94 -1.79
N TYR A 122 -1.89 6.45 -2.48
CA TYR A 122 -3.27 5.94 -2.47
C TYR A 122 -3.63 5.35 -3.82
N LEU A 123 -4.29 4.19 -3.82
CA LEU A 123 -4.83 3.55 -5.02
C LEU A 123 -6.35 3.52 -4.98
N ASN A 124 -7.00 3.53 -6.14
CA ASN A 124 -8.44 3.35 -6.28
C ASN A 124 -8.76 2.27 -7.31
N ILE A 125 -9.96 1.68 -7.25
CA ILE A 125 -10.29 0.49 -8.03
C ILE A 125 -10.73 0.78 -9.48
N THR A 126 -11.56 1.80 -9.69
CA THR A 126 -12.14 2.14 -11.01
C THR A 126 -12.16 3.65 -11.23
N PRO A 127 -12.22 4.14 -12.49
CA PRO A 127 -12.30 5.58 -12.76
C PRO A 127 -13.51 6.26 -12.11
N ASN A 128 -14.65 5.59 -12.02
CA ASN A 128 -15.83 6.13 -11.33
C ASN A 128 -15.57 6.30 -9.82
N VAL A 129 -14.85 5.35 -9.21
CA VAL A 129 -14.47 5.43 -7.79
C VAL A 129 -13.43 6.51 -7.54
N VAL A 130 -12.52 6.76 -8.49
CA VAL A 130 -11.64 7.95 -8.43
C VAL A 130 -12.48 9.22 -8.31
N GLY A 131 -13.55 9.35 -9.10
CA GLY A 131 -14.48 10.48 -9.00
C GLY A 131 -15.03 10.67 -7.58
N PHE A 132 -15.60 9.63 -6.98
CA PHE A 132 -16.13 9.71 -5.61
C PHE A 132 -15.05 9.99 -4.54
N TRP A 133 -13.85 9.44 -4.74
CA TRP A 133 -12.75 9.67 -3.81
C TRP A 133 -12.25 11.12 -3.89
N GLU A 134 -12.16 11.66 -5.11
CA GLU A 134 -11.68 13.01 -5.37
C GLU A 134 -12.67 14.12 -5.02
N GLU A 135 -13.97 13.81 -4.83
CA GLU A 135 -14.98 14.77 -4.35
C GLU A 135 -14.62 15.38 -2.99
N ASP A 136 -14.00 14.60 -2.10
CA ASP A 136 -13.50 15.03 -0.79
C ASP A 136 -12.33 14.15 -0.35
N ILE A 137 -11.14 14.39 -0.93
CA ILE A 137 -9.93 13.62 -0.62
C ILE A 137 -9.64 13.61 0.90
N PRO A 138 -9.59 14.77 1.60
CA PRO A 138 -9.29 14.76 3.04
C PRO A 138 -10.34 14.01 3.86
N GLY A 139 -11.64 14.26 3.63
CA GLY A 139 -12.70 13.58 4.39
C GLY A 139 -12.77 12.07 4.12
N ASN A 140 -12.49 11.65 2.88
CA ASN A 140 -12.39 10.23 2.54
C ASN A 140 -11.16 9.56 3.18
N ILE A 141 -10.01 10.25 3.27
CA ILE A 141 -8.83 9.75 3.98
C ILE A 141 -9.15 9.63 5.47
N ASP A 142 -9.67 10.67 6.11
CA ASP A 142 -10.01 10.65 7.54
C ASP A 142 -10.96 9.49 7.89
N THR A 143 -11.97 9.27 7.05
CA THR A 143 -12.91 8.14 7.21
C THR A 143 -12.20 6.80 7.01
N ALA A 144 -11.35 6.70 5.99
CA ALA A 144 -10.60 5.48 5.71
C ALA A 144 -9.63 5.14 6.85
N GLU A 145 -8.91 6.10 7.41
CA GLU A 145 -8.03 5.90 8.58
C GLU A 145 -8.81 5.35 9.79
N GLY A 146 -10.00 5.89 10.04
CA GLY A 146 -10.88 5.40 11.11
C GLY A 146 -11.32 3.95 10.91
N ASN A 147 -11.65 3.58 9.67
CA ASN A 147 -12.04 2.21 9.34
C ASN A 147 -10.85 1.24 9.30
N TRP A 148 -9.69 1.73 8.83
CA TRP A 148 -8.50 0.92 8.57
C TRP A 148 -8.04 0.18 9.81
N VAL A 149 -8.02 0.84 10.97
CA VAL A 149 -7.66 0.23 12.26
C VAL A 149 -8.45 -1.04 12.55
N SER A 150 -9.70 -1.13 12.07
CA SER A 150 -10.56 -2.29 12.30
C SER A 150 -10.44 -3.38 11.23
N ILE A 151 -10.12 -3.01 9.98
CA ILE A 151 -10.14 -3.94 8.85
C ILE A 151 -8.74 -4.32 8.34
N GLU A 152 -7.68 -3.62 8.74
CA GLU A 152 -6.29 -3.92 8.36
C GLU A 152 -5.95 -5.40 8.56
N PRO A 153 -6.24 -6.02 9.73
CA PRO A 153 -5.88 -7.41 9.98
C PRO A 153 -6.70 -8.44 9.17
N ASP A 154 -7.80 -8.02 8.54
CA ASP A 154 -8.63 -8.91 7.74
C ASP A 154 -7.89 -9.37 6.49
N ALA A 155 -8.34 -10.51 5.93
CA ALA A 155 -7.78 -11.03 4.69
C ALA A 155 -7.79 -9.97 3.57
N ALA A 156 -6.76 -10.00 2.72
CA ALA A 156 -6.73 -9.19 1.51
C ALA A 156 -7.86 -9.62 0.55
N SER A 157 -8.26 -8.70 -0.32
CA SER A 157 -9.19 -9.05 -1.39
C SER A 157 -8.56 -10.08 -2.34
N GLU A 158 -9.32 -11.10 -2.73
CA GLU A 158 -8.94 -12.04 -3.80
C GLU A 158 -9.61 -11.71 -5.14
N ASN A 159 -10.37 -10.61 -5.21
CA ASN A 159 -11.07 -10.21 -6.43
C ASN A 159 -10.10 -9.69 -7.50
N THR A 160 -10.38 -10.02 -8.76
CA THR A 160 -9.75 -9.39 -9.92
C THR A 160 -10.08 -7.89 -9.98
N ILE A 161 -9.10 -7.06 -10.31
CA ILE A 161 -9.33 -5.63 -10.59
C ILE A 161 -10.21 -5.52 -11.86
N PRO A 162 -11.38 -4.87 -11.80
CA PRO A 162 -12.27 -4.78 -12.95
C PRO A 162 -11.66 -3.92 -14.07
N GLN A 163 -11.82 -4.39 -15.32
CA GLN A 163 -11.37 -3.68 -16.53
C GLN A 163 -9.88 -3.34 -16.54
N PHE A 164 -9.07 -4.14 -15.84
CA PHE A 164 -7.63 -4.00 -15.79
C PHE A 164 -6.98 -5.35 -16.07
N THR A 165 -5.83 -5.31 -16.73
CA THR A 165 -4.93 -6.43 -16.90
C THR A 165 -3.53 -5.87 -16.79
N SER A 166 -2.73 -6.40 -15.88
CA SER A 166 -1.39 -5.88 -15.66
C SER A 166 -0.49 -6.13 -16.87
N ALA A 167 0.27 -5.11 -17.25
CA ALA A 167 1.41 -5.24 -18.17
C ALA A 167 2.74 -5.43 -17.41
N ALA A 168 2.68 -5.53 -16.09
CA ALA A 168 3.81 -5.61 -15.18
C ALA A 168 3.75 -6.88 -14.30
N PRO A 169 4.88 -7.33 -13.75
CA PRO A 169 6.22 -6.86 -14.10
C PRO A 169 6.63 -7.32 -15.51
N VAL A 170 7.50 -6.56 -16.17
CA VAL A 170 8.06 -6.94 -17.47
C VAL A 170 9.21 -7.94 -17.29
N THR A 171 9.42 -8.81 -18.27
CA THR A 171 10.44 -9.88 -18.22
C THR A 171 11.83 -9.44 -18.67
N GLN A 172 12.00 -8.21 -19.16
CA GLN A 172 13.26 -7.71 -19.70
C GLN A 172 13.64 -6.34 -19.18
#